data_AF-A0AA38KEP6-F1
#
_entry.id   AF-A0AA38KEP6-F1
#
_cell.length_a   1.000
_cell.length_b   1.000
_cell.length_c   1.000
_cell.angle_alpha   90.00
_cell.angle_beta   90.00
_cell.angle_gamma   90.00
#
_symmetry.space_group_name_H-M   'P 1'
#
loop_
_entity.id
_entity.type
_entity.pdbx_description
1 polymer ?
#
loop_
_entity_poly.entity_id
_entity_poly.type
_entity_poly.pdbx_seq_one_letter_code
_entity_poly.pdbx_strand_id
1 'polypeptide(L)' 'VDRVKRSAASLAGCDVDKVRVVAAPYRICPLGAHIDHQGGTVTAMTINKGVLLGFIPSGDSK' A
#
# COMPACT_ATOMS: atom_id res chain seq x y z
N VAL A 1 -10.08 -1.88 -5.96
CA VAL A 1 -9.84 -2.80 -4.82
C VAL A 1 -10.27 -4.23 -5.18
N ASP A 2 -11.46 -4.44 -5.73
CA ASP A 2 -12.00 -5.78 -6.02
C ASP A 2 -11.13 -6.66 -6.92
N ARG A 3 -10.49 -6.07 -7.94
CA ARG A 3 -9.54 -6.79 -8.80
C ARG A 3 -8.38 -7.40 -7.98
N VAL A 4 -7.85 -6.64 -7.03
CA VAL A 4 -6.76 -7.08 -6.15
C VAL A 4 -7.24 -8.16 -5.20
N LYS A 5 -8.44 -8.00 -4.63
CA LYS A 5 -9.04 -9.03 -3.77
C LYS A 5 -9.22 -10.36 -4.51
N ARG A 6 -9.84 -10.34 -5.70
CA ARG A 6 -10.04 -11.54 -6.52
C ARG A 6 -8.72 -12.19 -6.92
N SER A 7 -7.73 -11.39 -7.31
CA SER A 7 -6.41 -11.91 -7.68
C SER A 7 -5.71 -12.58 -6.50
N ALA A 8 -5.70 -11.96 -5.32
CA ALA A 8 -5.08 -12.53 -4.13
C ALA A 8 -5.81 -13.79 -3.64
N ALA A 9 -7.16 -13.78 -3.68
CA ALA A 9 -7.98 -14.95 -3.36
C ALA A 9 -7.67 -16.14 -4.28
N SER A 10 -7.56 -15.88 -5.59
CA SER A 10 -7.20 -16.89 -6.58
C SER A 10 -5.79 -17.45 -6.37
N LEU A 11 -4.82 -16.59 -6.02
CA LEU A 11 -3.43 -17.03 -5.76
C LEU A 11 -3.32 -17.86 -4.48
N ALA A 12 -4.14 -17.56 -3.47
CA ALA A 12 -4.12 -18.24 -2.18
C ALA A 12 -5.10 -19.41 -2.08
N GLY A 13 -5.95 -19.64 -3.09
CA GLY A 13 -6.96 -20.71 -3.08
C GLY A 13 -8.01 -20.54 -1.98
N CYS A 14 -8.40 -19.30 -1.67
CA CYS A 14 -9.36 -19.00 -0.61
C CYS A 14 -10.52 -18.13 -1.08
N ASP A 15 -11.52 -17.96 -0.21
CA ASP A 15 -12.62 -17.02 -0.45
C ASP A 15 -12.11 -15.56 -0.50
N VAL A 16 -12.72 -14.74 -1.36
CA VAL A 16 -12.45 -13.31 -1.50
C VAL A 16 -12.69 -12.53 -0.20
N ASP A 17 -13.60 -13.02 0.65
CA ASP A 17 -13.95 -12.41 1.93
C ASP A 17 -12.82 -12.53 2.97
N LYS A 18 -11.90 -13.49 2.78
CA LYS A 18 -10.70 -13.64 3.63
C LYS A 18 -9.59 -12.66 3.26
N VAL A 19 -9.68 -12.02 2.10
CA VAL A 19 -8.64 -11.09 1.63
C VAL A 19 -8.81 -9.71 2.24
N ARG A 20 -7.76 -9.27 2.94
CA ARG A 20 -7.59 -7.89 3.41
C ARG A 20 -6.78 -7.09 2.39
N VAL A 21 -6.99 -5.78 2.35
CA VAL A 21 -6.29 -4.89 1.43
C VAL A 21 -5.69 -3.72 2.18
N VAL A 22 -4.40 -3.44 1.95
CA VAL A 22 -3.74 -2.20 2.35
C VAL A 22 -3.60 -1.29 1.13
N ALA A 23 -3.85 0.01 1.33
CA ALA A 23 -3.59 1.04 0.33
C ALA A 23 -2.39 1.89 0.75
N ALA A 24 -1.41 2.02 -0.13
CA ALA A 24 -0.23 2.87 0.05
C ALA A 24 -0.19 3.91 -1.10
N PRO A 25 -0.72 5.12 -0.90
CA PRO A 25 -0.67 6.16 -1.92
C PRO A 25 0.77 6.61 -2.15
N TYR A 26 1.12 6.90 -3.41
CA TYR A 26 2.35 7.58 -3.75
C TYR A 26 2.29 9.03 -3.29
N ARG A 27 3.47 9.62 -3.08
CA ARG A 27 3.62 11.00 -2.64
C ARG A 27 4.58 11.77 -3.54
N ILE A 28 4.23 13.01 -3.83
CA ILE A 28 5.14 13.97 -4.46
C ILE A 28 5.69 14.91 -3.38
N CYS A 29 6.85 15.52 -3.67
CA CYS A 29 7.46 16.57 -2.84
C CYS A 29 7.46 17.87 -3.67
N PRO A 30 6.45 18.74 -3.53
CA PRO A 30 6.39 19.99 -4.29
C PRO A 30 7.58 20.92 -4.03
N LEU A 31 8.06 20.96 -2.78
CA LEU A 31 9.17 21.78 -2.30
C LEU A 31 9.99 21.05 -1.23
N GLY A 32 11.31 21.18 -1.31
CA GLY A 32 12.26 20.56 -0.39
C GLY A 32 12.85 19.25 -0.92
N ALA A 33 13.35 19.23 -2.15
CA ALA A 33 14.02 18.04 -2.68
C ALA A 33 15.40 17.84 -2.04
N HIS A 34 15.74 16.60 -1.69
CA HIS A 34 17.05 16.16 -1.16
C HIS A 34 17.46 16.74 0.21
N ILE A 35 16.56 17.40 0.95
CA ILE A 35 16.88 17.93 2.29
C ILE A 35 16.34 17.07 3.43
N ASP A 36 15.51 16.07 3.12
CA ASP A 36 14.95 15.12 4.08
C ASP A 36 16.03 14.33 4.81
N HIS A 37 17.05 13.86 4.08
CA HIS A 37 18.16 13.12 4.67
C HIS A 37 19.16 14.00 5.45
N GLN A 38 18.99 15.32 5.43
CA GLN A 38 19.71 16.30 6.25
C GLN A 38 18.87 16.81 7.43
N GLY A 39 17.68 16.26 7.65
CA GLY A 39 16.73 16.73 8.67
C GLY A 39 15.98 18.01 8.29
N GLY A 40 16.07 18.45 7.04
CA GLY A 40 15.31 19.57 6.50
C GLY A 40 13.82 19.25 6.38
N THR A 41 12.97 20.27 6.53
CA THR A 41 11.53 20.14 6.34
C THR A 41 11.19 20.03 4.86
N VAL A 42 10.44 19.00 4.47
CA VAL A 42 9.93 18.82 3.11
C VAL A 42 8.42 18.96 3.09
N THR A 43 7.88 19.46 1.98
CA THR A 43 6.45 19.37 1.72
C THR A 43 6.14 18.01 1.11
N ALA A 44 5.00 17.41 1.45
CA ALA A 44 4.57 16.16 0.85
C ALA A 44 3.06 16.15 0.69
N MET A 45 2.58 15.64 -0.44
CA MET A 45 1.17 15.35 -0.66
C MET A 45 1.01 14.02 -1.35
N THR A 46 -0.04 13.30 -0.98
CA THR A 46 -0.44 12.07 -1.67
C THR A 46 -1.09 12.40 -3.01
N ILE A 47 -0.99 11.46 -3.95
CA ILE A 47 -1.66 11.56 -5.26
C ILE A 47 -2.67 10.42 -5.42
N ASN A 48 -3.54 10.51 -6.43
CA ASN A 48 -4.53 9.47 -6.75
C ASN A 48 -3.93 8.20 -7.41
N LYS A 49 -2.64 7.91 -7.13
CA LYS A 49 -1.91 6.74 -7.59
C LYS A 49 -1.20 6.10 -6.40
N GLY A 50 -1.00 4.80 -6.45
CA GLY A 50 -0.33 4.07 -5.38
C GLY A 50 -0.37 2.56 -5.58
N VAL A 51 -0.01 1.84 -4.52
CA VAL A 51 -0.03 0.39 -4.45
C VAL A 51 -1.23 -0.07 -3.62
N LEU A 52 -1.90 -1.12 -4.12
CA LEU A 52 -2.87 -1.89 -3.35
C LEU A 52 -2.27 -3.28 -3.11
N LEU A 53 -2.11 -3.67 -1.85
CA LEU A 53 -1.63 -4.98 -1.45
C LEU A 53 -2.81 -5.81 -0.93
N GLY A 54 -3.18 -6.86 -1.65
CA GLY A 54 -4.11 -7.88 -1.18
C GLY A 54 -3.36 -8.98 -0.44
N PHE A 55 -3.79 -9.33 0.77
CA PHE A 55 -3.13 -10.34 1.60
C PHE A 55 -4.12 -11.08 2.49
N ILE A 56 -3.72 -12.26 2.96
CA ILE A 56 -4.45 -13.05 3.95
C ILE A 56 -3.54 -13.22 5.16
N PRO A 57 -3.99 -12.87 6.38
CA PRO A 57 -3.23 -13.15 7.59
C PRO A 57 -3.03 -14.66 7.75
N SER A 58 -1.79 -15.09 8.01
CA SER A 58 -1.46 -16.50 8.26
C SER A 58 -2.16 -17.05 9.52
N GLY A 59 -2.51 -16.18 10.46
CA GLY A 59 -2.98 -16.57 11.79
C GLY A 59 -1.84 -16.97 12.73
N ASP A 60 -0.65 -17.21 12.19
CA ASP A 60 0.59 -17.28 12.96
C ASP A 60 1.04 -15.87 13.36
N SER A 61 1.43 -15.72 14.63
CA SER A 61 1.96 -14.49 15.21
C SER A 61 3.48 -14.53 15.40
N LYS A 62 4.15 -15.57 14.90
CA LYS A 62 5.59 -15.77 14.98
C LYS A 62 6.32 -15.40 13.68
#